data_AF-A0A8B8JPC4-F1
#
_entry.id   AF-A0A8B8JPC4-F1
#
_cell.length_a   1.000
_cell.length_b   1.000
_cell.length_c   1.000
_cell.angle_alpha   90.00
_cell.angle_beta   90.00
_cell.angle_gamma   90.00
#
_symmetry.space_group_name_H-M   'P 1'
#
loop_
_entity.id
_entity.type
_entity.pdbx_description
1 polymer ?
#
loop_
_entity_poly.entity_id
_entity_poly.type
_entity_poly.pdbx_seq_one_letter_code
_entity_poly.pdbx_strand_id
1 'polypeptide(L)'
;MSDPEIQPEQHSAPSQTDPITTKPETISFSIWPPTQRTRDAVINRLIETLSNTSILSKRYGTLSSDEASAAARQIEDEAFSAAGVSSSSSADGIEILQVYSKEISKRMLDTFKARAPPASDVAPPSAAAVSDS
;
A
#
# COMPACT_ATOMS: atom_id res chain seq x y z
N MET A 1 -50.21 -0.02 -65.28
CA MET A 1 -49.16 0.56 -64.42
C MET A 1 -49.54 0.18 -63.00
N SER A 2 -49.37 -1.08 -62.60
CA SER A 2 -48.12 -1.74 -62.17
C SER A 2 -47.69 -1.26 -60.78
N ASP A 3 -48.18 -1.97 -59.77
CA ASP A 3 -47.40 -2.32 -58.57
C ASP A 3 -46.32 -3.33 -59.03
N PRO A 4 -45.04 -3.27 -58.59
CA PRO A 4 -44.70 -3.85 -57.28
C PRO A 4 -43.48 -3.28 -56.52
N GLU A 5 -43.38 -3.76 -55.28
CA GLU A 5 -42.16 -4.17 -54.54
C GLU A 5 -41.35 -3.11 -53.75
N ILE A 6 -41.70 -3.02 -52.46
CA ILE A 6 -40.82 -2.50 -51.40
C ILE A 6 -39.75 -3.55 -51.12
N GLN A 7 -38.50 -3.27 -51.50
CA GLN A 7 -37.31 -3.97 -51.01
C GLN A 7 -36.85 -3.37 -49.67
N PRO A 8 -36.43 -4.18 -48.69
CA PRO A 8 -35.97 -3.70 -47.40
C PRO A 8 -34.54 -3.18 -47.52
N GLU A 9 -34.35 -1.86 -47.41
CA GLU A 9 -33.03 -1.28 -47.19
C GLU A 9 -32.51 -1.70 -45.80
N GLN A 10 -31.66 -2.73 -45.86
CA GLN A 10 -30.61 -3.13 -44.93
C GLN A 10 -30.46 -2.25 -43.68
N HIS A 11 -30.97 -2.75 -42.56
CA HIS A 11 -30.46 -2.41 -41.23
C HIS A 11 -28.94 -2.67 -41.20
N SER A 12 -28.13 -1.62 -41.21
CA SER A 12 -26.74 -1.68 -40.78
C SER A 12 -26.66 -1.20 -39.34
N ALA A 13 -26.62 -2.16 -38.42
CA ALA A 13 -26.26 -1.97 -37.03
C ALA A 13 -24.83 -1.39 -36.91
N PRO A 14 -24.53 -0.58 -35.89
CA PRO A 14 -23.16 -0.15 -35.62
C PRO A 14 -22.47 -1.21 -34.77
N SER A 15 -21.47 -1.91 -35.31
CA SER A 15 -20.51 -2.73 -34.54
C SER A 15 -19.24 -2.88 -35.39
N GLN A 16 -18.23 -2.03 -35.16
CA GLN A 16 -17.09 -2.31 -34.27
C GLN A 16 -16.02 -3.16 -34.96
N THR A 17 -14.88 -2.54 -35.30
CA THR A 17 -13.53 -3.11 -35.13
C THR A 17 -12.49 -2.04 -35.47
N ASP A 18 -12.15 -1.20 -34.50
CA ASP A 18 -10.79 -0.69 -34.41
C ASP A 18 -10.14 -1.41 -33.23
N PRO A 19 -9.07 -2.20 -33.43
CA PRO A 19 -8.26 -2.64 -32.31
C PRO A 19 -7.50 -1.41 -31.83
N ILE A 20 -8.07 -0.68 -30.87
CA ILE A 20 -7.30 0.26 -30.05
C ILE A 20 -6.35 -0.60 -29.22
N THR A 21 -5.25 -1.05 -29.84
CA THR A 21 -4.03 -1.40 -29.13
C THR A 21 -3.50 -0.09 -28.57
N THR A 22 -4.15 0.38 -27.50
CA THR A 22 -3.53 1.28 -26.56
C THR A 22 -2.47 0.45 -25.87
N LYS A 23 -1.30 0.39 -26.50
CA LYS A 23 -0.04 0.30 -25.76
C LYS A 23 -0.23 1.27 -24.59
N PRO A 24 -0.03 0.87 -23.31
CA PRO A 24 -0.09 1.84 -22.24
C PRO A 24 1.01 2.84 -22.55
N GLU A 25 0.62 3.97 -23.13
CA GLU A 25 1.48 5.11 -23.26
C GLU A 25 1.98 5.33 -21.86
N THR A 26 3.30 5.28 -21.71
CA THR A 26 4.00 5.53 -20.46
C THR A 26 3.64 6.94 -20.08
N ILE A 27 2.51 7.10 -19.40
CA ILE A 27 2.08 8.43 -19.10
C ILE A 27 3.01 8.90 -18.00
N SER A 28 3.97 9.72 -18.41
CA SER A 28 4.78 10.57 -17.55
C SER A 28 3.87 11.66 -16.96
N PHE A 29 2.77 11.24 -16.34
CA PHE A 29 2.00 12.07 -15.44
C PHE A 29 2.93 12.35 -14.26
N SER A 30 2.88 13.57 -13.72
CA SER A 30 3.34 13.87 -12.36
C SER A 30 2.51 13.07 -11.35
N ILE A 31 2.62 11.74 -11.38
CA ILE A 31 2.07 10.81 -10.39
C ILE A 31 2.69 11.10 -9.03
N TRP A 32 3.88 11.72 -9.04
CA TRP A 32 4.61 12.18 -7.88
C TRP A 32 4.80 13.71 -7.91
N PRO A 33 4.62 14.42 -6.77
CA PRO A 33 4.19 13.90 -5.47
C PRO A 33 2.67 13.63 -5.39
N PRO A 34 2.23 12.64 -4.61
CA PRO A 34 0.82 12.39 -4.34
C PRO A 34 0.16 13.61 -3.69
N THR A 35 -1.11 13.86 -4.02
CA THR A 35 -1.88 14.94 -3.39
C THR A 35 -2.06 14.68 -1.89
N GLN A 36 -2.25 15.74 -1.10
CA GLN A 36 -2.49 15.61 0.34
C GLN A 36 -3.67 14.68 0.65
N ARG A 37 -4.74 14.71 -0.16
CA ARG A 37 -5.88 13.80 -0.03
C ARG A 37 -5.46 12.33 -0.16
N THR A 38 -4.57 12.02 -1.10
CA THR A 38 -4.04 10.66 -1.28
C THR A 38 -3.19 10.25 -0.08
N ARG A 39 -2.34 11.15 0.43
CA ARG A 39 -1.54 10.94 1.64
C ARG A 39 -2.44 10.63 2.85
N ASP A 40 -3.48 11.44 3.05
CA ASP A 40 -4.46 11.25 4.14
C ASP A 40 -5.19 9.91 4.03
N ALA A 41 -5.55 9.49 2.81
CA ALA A 41 -6.16 8.18 2.57
C ALA A 41 -5.21 7.02 2.93
N VAL A 42 -3.90 7.16 2.63
CA VAL A 42 -2.88 6.18 3.04
C VAL A 42 -2.76 6.13 4.56
N ILE A 43 -2.73 7.29 5.23
CA ILE A 43 -2.67 7.37 6.70
C ILE A 43 -3.90 6.67 7.31
N ASN A 44 -5.12 6.98 6.86
CA ASN A 44 -6.33 6.33 7.37
C ASN A 44 -6.30 4.82 7.17
N ARG A 45 -5.83 4.35 6.01
CA ARG A 45 -5.68 2.92 5.74
C ARG A 45 -4.66 2.25 6.66
N LEU A 46 -3.56 2.94 6.97
CA LEU A 46 -2.56 2.48 7.93
C LEU A 46 -3.14 2.43 9.35
N ILE A 47 -3.92 3.43 9.76
CA ILE A 47 -4.60 3.44 11.06
C ILE A 47 -5.53 2.24 11.20
N GLU A 48 -6.42 2.02 10.22
CA GLU A 48 -7.32 0.86 10.21
C GLU A 48 -6.54 -0.46 10.28
N THR A 49 -5.40 -0.54 9.60
CA THR A 49 -4.57 -1.74 9.62
C THR A 49 -3.95 -1.92 11.00
N LEU A 50 -3.23 -0.91 11.51
CA LEU A 50 -2.54 -0.94 12.80
C LEU A 50 -3.48 -1.15 13.98
N SER A 51 -4.72 -0.63 13.92
CA SER A 51 -5.71 -0.75 14.99
C SER A 51 -6.54 -2.04 14.93
N ASN A 52 -6.73 -2.64 13.74
CA ASN A 52 -7.74 -3.69 13.52
C ASN A 52 -7.17 -5.06 13.14
N THR A 53 -5.84 -5.25 13.13
CA THR A 53 -5.25 -6.53 12.73
C THR A 53 -5.55 -7.66 13.71
N SER A 54 -6.64 -8.38 13.50
CA SER A 54 -7.17 -9.49 14.32
C SER A 54 -6.26 -10.74 14.41
N ILE A 55 -5.35 -10.94 13.45
CA ILE A 55 -4.40 -12.07 13.46
C ILE A 55 -3.04 -11.65 14.04
N LEU A 56 -2.59 -10.41 13.76
CA LEU A 56 -1.36 -9.86 14.31
C LEU A 56 -1.53 -9.41 15.76
N SER A 57 -2.72 -8.99 16.18
CA SER A 57 -3.04 -8.67 17.59
C SER A 57 -2.78 -9.85 18.52
N LYS A 58 -2.98 -11.08 18.03
CA LYS A 58 -2.67 -12.32 18.76
C LYS A 58 -1.17 -12.57 18.92
N ARG A 59 -0.32 -11.93 18.12
CA ARG A 59 1.14 -12.13 18.09
C ARG A 59 1.95 -10.92 18.57
N TYR A 60 1.40 -9.71 18.40
CA TYR A 60 2.08 -8.44 18.64
C TYR A 60 1.25 -7.46 19.50
N GLY A 61 0.02 -7.82 19.89
CA GLY A 61 -0.90 -6.91 20.61
C GLY A 61 -1.60 -5.90 19.68
N THR A 62 -2.68 -5.28 20.14
CA THR A 62 -3.37 -4.19 19.43
C THR A 62 -2.73 -2.84 19.76
N LEU A 63 -2.61 -1.95 18.79
CA LEU A 63 -2.37 -0.52 19.02
C LEU A 63 -3.69 0.15 19.39
N SER A 64 -3.66 1.08 20.35
CA SER A 64 -4.81 1.96 20.54
C SER A 64 -4.99 2.83 19.30
N SER A 65 -6.20 3.35 19.07
CA SER A 65 -6.46 4.21 17.91
C SER A 65 -5.53 5.44 17.87
N ASP A 66 -5.14 5.96 19.03
CA ASP A 66 -4.25 7.12 19.15
C ASP A 66 -2.80 6.76 18.78
N GLU A 67 -2.27 5.66 19.33
CA GLU A 67 -0.95 5.14 18.97
C GLU A 67 -0.88 4.75 17.48
N ALA A 68 -1.93 4.12 16.94
CA ALA A 68 -2.02 3.76 15.53
C ALA A 68 -2.03 5.00 14.63
N SER A 69 -2.67 6.09 15.05
CA SER A 69 -2.66 7.36 14.32
C SER A 69 -1.28 8.00 14.29
N ALA A 70 -0.60 8.06 15.44
CA ALA A 70 0.75 8.58 15.53
C ALA A 70 1.73 7.77 14.66
N ALA A 71 1.69 6.44 14.78
CA ALA A 71 2.53 5.55 14.00
C ALA A 71 2.24 5.64 12.49
N ALA A 72 0.96 5.69 12.08
CA ALA A 72 0.58 5.81 10.67
C ALA A 72 1.09 7.10 10.03
N ARG A 73 0.98 8.24 10.73
CA ARG A 73 1.51 9.52 10.26
C ARG A 73 3.03 9.47 10.11
N GLN A 74 3.72 8.94 11.11
CA GLN A 74 5.18 8.80 11.06
C GLN A 74 5.63 7.88 9.91
N ILE A 75 4.98 6.73 9.73
CA ILE A 75 5.28 5.80 8.62
C ILE A 75 5.13 6.51 7.28
N GLU A 76 4.03 7.24 7.10
CA GLU A 76 3.73 7.92 5.84
C GLU A 76 4.69 9.09 5.58
N ASP A 77 4.93 9.95 6.57
CA ASP A 77 5.85 11.10 6.43
C ASP A 77 7.28 10.67 6.12
N GLU A 78 7.76 9.60 6.77
CA GLU A 78 9.09 9.06 6.50
C GLU A 78 9.17 8.39 5.12
N ALA A 79 8.13 7.67 4.70
CA ALA A 79 8.07 7.07 3.36
C ALA A 79 7.99 8.15 2.27
N PHE A 80 7.21 9.21 2.49
CA PHE A 80 7.10 10.35 1.58
C PHE A 80 8.43 11.09 1.46
N SER A 81 9.13 11.30 2.59
CA SER A 81 10.45 11.92 2.60
C SER A 81 11.49 11.06 1.86
N ALA A 82 11.51 9.75 2.12
CA ALA A 82 12.43 8.82 1.45
C ALA A 82 12.20 8.76 -0.07
N ALA A 83 10.95 8.68 -0.50
CA ALA A 83 10.57 8.73 -1.91
C ALA A 83 10.83 10.12 -2.52
N GLY A 84 10.67 11.20 -1.74
CA GLY A 84 11.00 12.56 -2.12
C GLY A 84 12.48 12.73 -2.48
N VAL A 85 13.40 12.05 -1.79
CA VAL A 85 14.82 12.02 -2.16
C VAL A 85 15.00 11.36 -3.54
N SER A 86 14.31 10.26 -3.83
CA SER A 86 14.31 9.63 -5.16
C SER A 86 13.67 10.50 -6.24
N SER A 87 12.78 11.43 -5.89
CA SER A 87 12.23 12.41 -6.85
C SER A 87 13.18 13.53 -7.25
N SER A 88 14.27 13.71 -6.50
CA SER A 88 15.34 14.65 -6.86
C SER A 88 16.32 14.07 -7.89
N SER A 89 16.45 12.74 -7.95
CA SER A 89 17.01 12.04 -9.10
C SER A 89 15.97 12.03 -10.23
N SER A 90 16.40 12.03 -11.49
CA SER A 90 15.53 11.99 -12.69
C SER A 90 14.73 10.68 -12.84
N ALA A 91 14.41 10.02 -11.72
CA ALA A 91 13.62 8.80 -11.64
C ALA A 91 12.17 9.09 -12.03
N ASP A 92 11.56 8.15 -12.74
CA ASP A 92 10.18 8.29 -13.19
C ASP A 92 9.22 8.32 -11.98
N GLY A 93 8.12 9.07 -12.09
CA GLY A 93 7.08 9.18 -11.05
C GLY A 93 6.54 7.83 -10.55
N ILE A 94 6.57 6.80 -11.42
CA ILE A 94 6.17 5.42 -11.10
C ILE A 94 7.22 4.73 -10.22
N GLU A 95 8.51 4.91 -10.51
CA GLU A 95 9.60 4.35 -9.69
C GLU A 95 9.58 4.96 -8.29
N ILE A 96 9.35 6.27 -8.20
CA ILE A 96 9.23 6.97 -6.92
C ILE A 96 8.05 6.45 -6.11
N LEU A 97 6.90 6.19 -6.76
CA LEU A 97 5.73 5.60 -6.10
C LEU A 97 5.97 4.16 -5.61
N GLN A 98 6.80 3.38 -6.33
CA GLN A 98 7.23 2.06 -5.88
C GLN A 98 8.10 2.15 -4.62
N VAL A 99 9.06 3.10 -4.58
CA VAL A 99 9.87 3.36 -3.39
C VAL A 99 8.97 3.72 -2.21
N TYR A 100 8.02 4.64 -2.40
CA TYR A 100 7.04 5.03 -1.39
C TYR A 100 6.25 3.82 -0.84
N SER A 101 5.71 2.98 -1.73
CA SER A 101 4.93 1.79 -1.36
C SER A 101 5.77 0.77 -0.58
N LYS A 102 7.02 0.57 -1.00
CA LYS A 102 7.98 -0.32 -0.33
C LYS A 102 8.33 0.18 1.06
N GLU A 103 8.58 1.48 1.21
CA GLU A 103 8.96 2.10 2.47
C GLU A 103 7.79 2.12 3.48
N ILE A 104 6.55 2.29 3.02
CA ILE A 104 5.35 2.12 3.87
C ILE A 104 5.28 0.69 4.40
N SER A 105 5.37 -0.30 3.50
CA SER A 105 5.21 -1.71 3.88
C SER A 105 6.29 -2.17 4.86
N LYS A 106 7.53 -1.74 4.62
CA LYS A 106 8.68 -2.01 5.50
C LYS A 106 8.45 -1.43 6.90
N ARG A 107 8.14 -0.14 7.01
CA ARG A 107 7.97 0.53 8.31
C ARG A 107 6.75 0.05 9.08
N MET A 108 5.68 -0.29 8.37
CA MET A 108 4.53 -0.93 8.99
C MET A 108 4.93 -2.25 9.66
N LEU A 109 5.72 -3.08 8.97
CA LEU A 109 6.25 -4.32 9.55
C LEU A 109 7.21 -4.05 10.72
N ASP A 110 8.09 -3.07 10.60
CA ASP A 110 9.03 -2.69 11.67
C ASP A 110 8.30 -2.20 12.92
N THR A 111 7.19 -1.46 12.75
CA THR A 111 6.32 -1.02 13.86
C THR A 111 5.73 -2.21 14.62
N PHE A 112 5.31 -3.26 13.90
CA PHE A 112 4.84 -4.50 14.54
C PHE A 112 5.98 -5.29 15.22
N LYS A 113 7.16 -5.34 14.60
CA LYS A 113 8.33 -6.05 15.15
C LYS A 113 8.89 -5.38 16.41
N ALA A 114 8.89 -4.05 16.47
CA ALA A 114 9.30 -3.29 17.66
C ALA A 114 8.35 -3.51 18.86
N ARG A 115 7.11 -3.95 18.59
CA ARG A 115 6.09 -4.27 19.60
C ARG A 115 6.18 -5.72 20.08
N ALA A 116 6.73 -6.63 19.27
CA ALA A 116 7.09 -7.95 19.79
C ALA A 116 7.98 -7.73 21.01
N PRO A 117 7.78 -8.47 22.11
CA PRO A 117 8.79 -8.44 23.16
C PRO A 117 10.14 -8.67 22.48
N PRO A 118 11.20 -7.90 22.81
CA PRO A 118 12.53 -8.32 22.41
C PRO A 118 12.61 -9.78 22.82
N ALA A 119 13.15 -10.64 21.95
CA ALA A 119 13.53 -11.96 22.40
C ALA A 119 14.52 -11.71 23.53
N SER A 120 14.01 -11.63 24.76
CA SER A 120 14.80 -11.51 25.96
C SER A 120 15.66 -12.74 25.86
N ASP A 121 16.93 -12.47 25.63
CA ASP A 121 18.04 -13.37 25.86
C ASP A 121 17.65 -14.23 27.04
N VAL A 122 17.31 -15.50 26.76
CA VAL A 122 16.97 -16.47 27.78
C VAL A 122 18.28 -16.67 28.52
N ALA A 123 18.49 -15.87 29.57
CA ALA A 123 19.50 -16.13 30.57
C ALA A 123 19.24 -17.56 31.04
N PRO A 124 20.19 -18.49 30.86
CA PRO A 124 19.98 -19.87 31.26
C PRO A 124 19.74 -19.92 32.77
N PRO A 125 18.88 -20.82 33.27
CA PRO A 125 18.67 -20.96 34.70
C PRO A 125 20.01 -21.38 35.31
N SER A 126 20.62 -20.46 36.07
CA SER A 126 21.81 -20.75 36.87
C SER A 126 21.43 -21.81 37.88
N ALA A 127 21.81 -23.05 37.58
CA ALA A 127 21.80 -24.16 38.52
C ALA A 127 22.68 -23.78 39.72
N ALA A 128 22.04 -23.33 40.80
CA ALA A 128 22.72 -23.07 42.06
C ALA A 128 22.04 -23.88 43.16
N ALA A 129 22.67 -25.03 43.42
CA ALA A 129 22.86 -25.66 44.72
C ALA A 129 21.63 -25.88 45.61
N VAL A 130 21.15 -27.13 45.62
CA VAL A 130 20.65 -27.74 46.86
C VAL A 130 21.71 -28.72 47.36
N SER A 131 22.52 -28.23 48.31
CA SER A 131 23.13 -29.07 49.35
C SER A 131 22.21 -29.05 50.58
N ASP A 132 22.45 -30.00 51.49
CA ASP A 132 21.88 -30.15 52.85
C ASP A 132 20.70 -31.14 52.91
N SER A 133 20.69 -32.24 53.68
CA SER A 133 21.58 -32.84 54.69
C SER A 133 21.33 -34.36 54.74
#